data_AF-A0AAV2Q9F3-F1
#
_entry.id   AF-A0AAV2Q9F3-F1
#
_cell.length_a   1.000
_cell.length_b   1.000
_cell.length_c   1.000
_cell.angle_alpha   90.00
_cell.angle_beta   90.00
_cell.angle_gamma   90.00
#
_symmetry.space_group_name_H-M   'P 1'
#
loop_
_entity.id
_entity.type
_entity.pdbx_description
1 polymer ?
#
loop_
_entity_poly.entity_id
_entity_poly.type
_entity_poly.pdbx_seq_one_letter_code
_entity_poly.pdbx_strand_id
1 'polypeptide(L)'
;MDNCTSHPKMNEDLDHRIMVLFLPPNTTSLLQLMDQGVIVKSKIIYHKMLYAKLIEHVDSTPFDQQGEHPVVEFDKNLNILEVTFLLDKDWNQVSTTTIQRTWNKLLDTKLLAEAIAADVALTMC
;
A
#
# COMPACT_ATOMS: atom_id res chain seq x y z
N MET A 1 -1.75 -1.76 14.22
CA MET A 1 -2.83 -1.02 13.54
C MET A 1 -2.60 0.46 13.78
N ASP A 2 -2.88 1.34 12.82
CA ASP A 2 -2.81 2.78 13.11
C ASP A 2 -3.94 3.20 14.07
N ASN A 3 -3.97 4.49 14.45
CA ASN A 3 -4.96 5.03 15.39
C ASN A 3 -6.17 5.67 14.69
N CYS A 4 -6.50 5.26 13.47
CA CYS A 4 -7.67 5.77 12.75
C CYS A 4 -8.96 5.49 13.54
N THR A 5 -9.85 6.49 13.64
CA THR A 5 -11.09 6.39 14.42
C THR A 5 -12.07 5.35 13.90
N SER A 6 -11.91 4.92 12.64
CA SER A 6 -12.69 3.84 12.04
C SER A 6 -12.27 2.44 12.51
N HIS A 7 -11.16 2.32 13.25
CA HIS A 7 -10.70 1.04 13.80
C HIS A 7 -11.43 0.70 15.09
N PRO A 8 -11.77 -0.58 15.30
CA PRO A 8 -12.44 -1.02 16.52
C PRO A 8 -11.56 -0.72 17.72
N LYS A 9 -12.15 -0.26 18.82
CA LYS A 9 -11.37 -0.01 20.04
C LYS A 9 -10.85 -1.33 20.59
N MET A 10 -9.70 -1.26 21.26
CA MET A 10 -9.17 -2.38 22.03
C MET A 10 -10.28 -2.85 23.00
N ASN A 11 -10.71 -4.10 22.87
CA ASN A 11 -11.80 -4.78 23.62
C ASN A 11 -13.23 -4.74 23.03
N GLU A 12 -13.41 -4.35 21.77
CA GLU A 12 -14.62 -4.74 21.03
C GLU A 12 -14.58 -6.25 20.70
N ASP A 13 -15.73 -6.89 20.44
CA ASP A 13 -15.94 -8.35 20.26
C ASP A 13 -15.08 -8.99 19.13
N LEU A 14 -13.77 -9.02 19.32
CA LEU A 14 -12.81 -9.74 18.51
C LEU A 14 -12.75 -11.19 18.99
N ASP A 15 -12.55 -12.11 18.04
CA ASP A 15 -12.27 -13.51 18.37
C ASP A 15 -11.08 -13.57 19.35
N HIS A 16 -11.25 -14.32 20.45
CA HIS A 16 -10.26 -14.47 21.52
C HIS A 16 -8.89 -14.99 21.06
N ARG A 17 -8.76 -15.44 19.81
CA ARG A 17 -7.50 -15.88 19.18
C ARG A 17 -6.75 -14.75 18.47
N ILE A 18 -7.31 -13.55 18.41
CA ILE A 18 -6.73 -12.40 17.71
C ILE A 18 -6.35 -11.33 18.73
N MET A 19 -5.09 -10.92 18.71
CA MET A 19 -4.59 -9.78 19.48
C MET A 19 -4.33 -8.60 18.54
N VAL A 20 -4.93 -7.46 18.82
CA VAL A 20 -4.72 -6.22 18.05
C VAL A 20 -3.81 -5.28 18.84
N LEU A 21 -2.67 -4.96 18.24
CA LEU A 21 -1.72 -4.00 18.78
C LEU A 21 -1.82 -2.67 18.03
N PHE A 22 -2.00 -1.58 18.75
CA PHE A 22 -2.02 -0.24 18.19
C PHE A 22 -0.62 0.36 18.17
N LEU A 23 -0.31 1.07 17.08
CA LEU A 23 0.94 1.81 16.97
C LEU A 23 0.88 3.04 17.90
N PRO A 24 2.01 3.48 18.49
CA PRO A 24 2.04 4.74 19.22
C PRO A 24 1.54 5.93 18.37
N PRO A 25 0.92 6.95 18.98
CA PRO A 25 0.45 8.13 18.24
C PRO A 25 1.54 8.74 17.36
N ASN A 26 1.18 9.20 16.16
CA ASN A 26 2.07 9.86 15.20
C ASN A 26 3.27 9.02 14.70
N THR A 27 3.23 7.69 14.84
CA THR A 27 4.32 6.80 14.36
C THR A 27 3.96 5.99 13.12
N THR A 28 2.74 6.14 12.58
CA THR A 28 2.24 5.34 11.46
C THR A 28 3.21 5.30 10.28
N SER A 29 3.68 6.43 9.77
CA SER A 29 4.59 6.45 8.62
C SER A 29 5.96 5.78 8.86
N LEU A 30 6.38 5.65 10.13
CA LEU A 30 7.65 5.03 10.52
C LEU A 30 7.49 3.53 10.80
N LEU A 31 6.40 3.14 11.46
CA LEU A 31 6.23 1.77 11.95
C LEU A 31 5.31 0.93 11.06
N GLN A 32 4.42 1.56 10.29
CA GLN A 32 3.47 0.87 9.43
C GLN A 32 4.17 0.36 8.17
N LEU A 33 4.18 -0.95 8.01
CA LEU A 33 4.81 -1.62 6.86
C LEU A 33 4.30 -1.17 5.50
N MET A 34 2.98 -0.94 5.42
CA MET A 34 2.35 -0.49 4.19
C MET A 34 3.01 0.81 3.70
N ASP A 35 3.22 1.75 4.62
CA ASP A 35 3.86 3.03 4.34
C ASP A 35 5.39 2.89 4.17
N GLN A 36 6.01 1.93 4.86
CA GLN A 36 7.46 1.78 4.87
C GLN A 36 8.05 1.27 3.54
N GLY A 37 7.24 0.64 2.68
CA GLY A 37 7.68 0.35 1.32
C GLY A 37 6.74 -0.47 0.45
N VAL A 38 5.74 -1.15 1.01
CA VAL A 38 4.81 -1.98 0.22
C VAL A 38 4.01 -1.11 -0.75
N ILE A 39 3.38 -0.02 -0.26
CA ILE A 39 2.62 0.92 -1.10
C ILE A 39 3.51 1.54 -2.18
N VAL A 40 4.74 1.93 -1.82
CA VAL A 40 5.68 2.53 -2.77
C VAL A 40 6.03 1.55 -3.89
N LYS A 41 6.27 0.27 -3.56
CA LYS A 41 6.58 -0.75 -4.56
C LYS A 41 5.41 -1.05 -5.47
N SER A 42 4.23 -1.18 -4.89
CA SER A 42 2.99 -1.36 -5.64
C SER A 42 2.77 -0.21 -6.64
N LYS A 43 2.84 1.05 -6.17
CA LYS A 43 2.73 2.25 -7.04
C LYS A 43 3.73 2.25 -8.20
N ILE A 44 4.98 1.84 -7.96
CA ILE A 44 6.00 1.77 -9.02
C ILE A 44 5.62 0.75 -10.09
N ILE A 45 5.19 -0.45 -9.69
CA ILE A 45 4.83 -1.52 -10.62
C ILE A 45 3.55 -1.14 -11.38
N TYR A 46 2.53 -0.65 -10.67
CA TYR A 46 1.30 -0.11 -11.25
C TYR A 46 1.58 0.97 -12.31
N HIS A 47 2.37 2.00 -11.98
CA HIS A 47 2.68 3.07 -12.94
C HIS A 47 3.49 2.57 -14.14
N LYS A 48 4.42 1.63 -13.96
CA LYS A 48 5.15 1.04 -15.09
C LYS A 48 4.21 0.37 -16.08
N MET A 49 3.24 -0.41 -15.59
CA MET A 49 2.26 -1.06 -16.46
C MET A 49 1.30 -0.05 -17.11
N LEU A 50 0.84 0.95 -16.36
CA LEU A 50 -0.03 1.99 -16.88
C LEU A 50 0.66 2.77 -18.00
N TYR A 51 1.90 3.20 -17.79
CA TYR A 51 2.67 3.91 -18.81
C TYR A 51 2.99 3.03 -20.03
N ALA A 52 3.25 1.74 -19.85
CA ALA A 52 3.42 0.83 -20.97
C ALA A 52 2.17 0.80 -21.86
N LYS A 53 0.98 0.69 -21.26
CA LYS A 53 -0.30 0.74 -21.99
C LYS A 53 -0.56 2.09 -22.66
N LEU A 54 -0.21 3.18 -21.99
CA LEU A 54 -0.33 4.52 -22.56
C LEU A 54 0.58 4.68 -23.78
N ILE A 55 1.85 4.28 -23.68
CA ILE A 55 2.80 4.34 -24.80
C ILE A 55 2.32 3.48 -25.95
N GLU A 56 1.89 2.24 -25.68
CA GLU A 56 1.32 1.35 -26.71
C GLU A 56 0.10 1.97 -27.41
N HIS A 57 -0.79 2.61 -26.65
CA HIS A 57 -1.93 3.32 -27.21
C HIS A 57 -1.51 4.51 -28.08
N VAL A 58 -0.56 5.33 -27.61
CA VAL A 58 -0.04 6.48 -28.37
C VAL A 58 0.65 6.03 -29.66
N ASP A 59 1.46 4.98 -29.61
CA ASP A 59 2.19 4.47 -30.78
C ASP A 59 1.25 3.83 -31.82
N SER A 60 0.12 3.27 -31.39
CA SER A 60 -0.88 2.63 -32.26
C SER A 60 -1.97 3.58 -32.77
N THR A 61 -2.07 4.80 -32.21
CA THR A 61 -3.08 5.79 -32.58
C THR A 61 -2.47 6.86 -33.49
N PRO A 62 -2.90 6.96 -34.76
CA PRO A 62 -2.42 8.00 -35.66
C PRO A 62 -2.77 9.39 -35.11
N PHE A 63 -1.81 10.30 -35.15
CA PHE A 63 -2.08 11.70 -34.81
C PHE A 63 -2.88 12.35 -35.93
N ASP A 64 -4.20 12.39 -35.81
CA ASP A 64 -5.02 13.28 -36.64
C ASP A 64 -4.97 14.70 -36.05
N GLN A 65 -4.95 15.71 -36.92
CA GLN A 65 -4.90 17.11 -36.45
C GLN A 65 -6.30 17.64 -36.10
N GLN A 66 -7.34 16.83 -36.30
CA GLN A 66 -8.74 17.20 -36.13
C GLN A 66 -9.42 16.52 -34.92
N GLY A 67 -8.86 15.43 -34.40
CA GLY A 67 -9.38 14.66 -33.28
C GLY A 67 -8.65 14.94 -31.97
N GLU A 68 -8.99 14.16 -30.94
CA GLU A 68 -8.40 14.31 -29.61
C GLU A 68 -7.00 13.72 -29.56
N HIS A 69 -6.13 14.35 -28.76
CA HIS A 69 -4.78 13.83 -28.53
C HIS A 69 -4.86 12.41 -27.92
N PRO A 70 -4.08 11.40 -28.38
CA PRO A 70 -4.21 10.02 -27.92
C PRO A 70 -4.07 9.84 -26.39
N VAL A 71 -3.26 10.67 -25.74
CA VAL A 71 -3.17 10.69 -24.26
C VAL A 71 -4.49 11.07 -23.59
N VAL A 72 -5.23 12.04 -24.15
CA VAL A 72 -6.53 12.48 -23.62
C VAL A 72 -7.58 11.41 -23.88
N GLU A 73 -7.56 10.77 -25.04
CA GLU A 73 -8.43 9.63 -25.35
C GLU A 73 -8.18 8.47 -24.37
N PHE A 74 -6.92 8.10 -24.15
CA PHE A 74 -6.53 7.07 -23.18
C PHE A 74 -7.05 7.36 -21.78
N ASP A 75 -6.87 8.59 -21.29
CA ASP A 75 -7.29 8.99 -19.95
C ASP A 75 -8.80 8.87 -19.76
N LYS A 76 -9.60 9.27 -20.76
CA LYS A 76 -11.07 9.12 -20.74
C LYS A 76 -11.53 7.67 -20.77
N ASN A 77 -10.78 6.81 -21.45
CA ASN A 77 -11.10 5.40 -21.60
C ASN A 77 -10.62 4.55 -20.41
N LEU A 78 -9.70 5.07 -19.59
CA LEU A 78 -9.23 4.41 -18.38
C LEU A 78 -10.36 4.37 -17.34
N ASN A 79 -10.84 3.16 -17.04
CA ASN A 79 -11.94 2.95 -16.11
C ASN A 79 -11.50 2.13 -14.89
N ILE A 80 -12.36 2.09 -13.86
CA ILE A 80 -12.08 1.40 -12.60
C ILE A 80 -11.78 -0.09 -12.81
N LEU A 81 -12.45 -0.77 -13.77
CA LEU A 81 -12.20 -2.18 -14.04
C LEU A 81 -10.75 -2.40 -14.53
N GLU A 82 -10.29 -1.59 -15.48
CA GLU A 82 -8.90 -1.61 -15.94
C GLU A 82 -7.91 -1.34 -14.80
N VAL A 83 -8.21 -0.36 -13.95
CA VAL A 83 -7.38 -0.05 -12.77
C VAL A 83 -7.34 -1.23 -11.80
N THR A 84 -8.45 -1.92 -11.56
CA THR A 84 -8.46 -3.10 -10.68
C THR A 84 -7.64 -4.26 -11.24
N PHE A 85 -7.67 -4.50 -12.55
CA PHE A 85 -6.80 -5.50 -13.18
C PHE A 85 -5.32 -5.12 -13.09
N LEU A 86 -4.99 -3.84 -13.22
CA LEU A 86 -3.61 -3.36 -13.04
C LEU A 86 -3.15 -3.54 -11.59
N LEU A 87 -4.01 -3.27 -10.60
CA LEU A 87 -3.71 -3.48 -9.19
C LEU A 87 -3.54 -4.96 -8.85
N ASP A 88 -4.37 -5.85 -9.38
CA ASP A 88 -4.22 -7.31 -9.21
C ASP A 88 -2.88 -7.80 -9.78
N LYS A 89 -2.54 -7.40 -11.02
CA LYS A 89 -1.26 -7.73 -11.64
C LYS A 89 -0.06 -7.17 -10.90
N ASP A 90 -0.20 -5.96 -10.35
CA ASP A 90 0.83 -5.32 -9.53
C ASP A 90 1.06 -6.14 -8.25
N TRP A 91 0.01 -6.40 -7.49
CA TRP A 91 0.10 -7.13 -6.23
C TRP A 91 0.74 -8.51 -6.42
N ASN A 92 0.39 -9.22 -7.50
CA ASN A 92 0.99 -10.51 -7.84
C ASN A 92 2.50 -10.44 -8.18
N GLN A 93 3.04 -9.26 -8.49
CA GLN A 93 4.47 -9.02 -8.70
C GLN A 93 5.22 -8.61 -7.42
N VAL A 94 4.51 -8.24 -6.35
CA VAL A 94 5.13 -7.94 -5.06
C VAL A 94 5.61 -9.24 -4.41
N SER A 95 6.92 -9.50 -4.50
CA SER A 95 7.52 -10.71 -3.95
C SER A 95 7.54 -10.74 -2.42
N THR A 96 7.48 -11.93 -1.83
CA THR A 96 7.64 -12.16 -0.38
C THR A 96 8.93 -11.54 0.16
N THR A 97 10.02 -11.59 -0.60
CA THR A 97 11.30 -10.98 -0.21
C THR A 97 11.21 -9.45 -0.14
N THR A 98 10.39 -8.81 -0.98
CA THR A 98 10.11 -7.37 -0.91
C THR A 98 9.37 -7.04 0.38
N ILE A 99 8.34 -7.82 0.73
CA ILE A 99 7.59 -7.66 1.97
C ILE A 99 8.51 -7.88 3.18
N GLN A 100 9.32 -8.93 3.20
CA GLN A 100 10.28 -9.18 4.27
C GLN A 100 11.26 -8.01 4.46
N ARG A 101 11.79 -7.44 3.36
CA ARG A 101 12.70 -6.29 3.45
C ARG A 101 12.05 -5.05 4.04
N THR A 102 10.73 -4.87 3.89
CA THR A 102 10.03 -3.76 4.54
C THR A 102 10.01 -3.87 6.07
N TRP A 103 10.15 -5.08 6.63
CA TRP A 103 10.33 -5.30 8.07
C TRP A 103 11.72 -4.94 8.58
N ASN A 104 12.77 -5.02 7.76
CA ASN A 104 14.14 -4.79 8.22
C ASN A 104 14.34 -3.38 8.82
N LYS A 105 13.66 -2.38 8.25
CA LYS A 105 13.70 -1.01 8.80
C LYS A 105 13.02 -0.89 10.16
N LEU A 106 12.06 -1.76 10.46
CA LEU A 106 11.34 -1.78 11.73
C LEU A 106 12.10 -2.58 12.80
N LEU A 107 12.65 -3.73 12.43
CA LEU A 107 13.37 -4.62 13.37
C LEU A 107 14.68 -4.02 13.89
N ASP A 108 15.26 -3.05 13.16
CA ASP A 108 16.45 -2.31 13.59
C ASP A 108 16.14 -1.15 14.56
N THR A 109 14.87 -0.94 14.92
CA THR A 109 14.45 0.22 15.72
C THR A 109 14.23 -0.11 17.20
N LYS A 110 14.90 0.67 18.05
CA LYS A 110 14.69 0.73 19.51
C LYS A 110 13.21 0.96 19.91
N LEU A 111 12.44 1.59 19.02
CA LEU A 111 11.00 1.85 19.15
C LEU A 111 10.15 0.59 19.25
N LEU A 112 10.49 -0.50 18.53
CA LEU A 112 9.73 -1.74 18.59
C LEU A 112 9.89 -2.41 19.96
N ALA A 113 11.10 -2.36 20.53
CA ALA A 113 11.38 -2.87 21.87
C ALA A 113 10.66 -2.06 22.96
N GLU A 114 10.60 -0.74 22.83
CA GLU A 114 9.88 0.14 23.76
C GLU A 114 8.35 -0.04 23.65
N ALA A 115 7.82 -0.21 22.44
CA ALA A 115 6.39 -0.47 22.21
C ALA A 115 5.95 -1.84 22.76
N ILE A 116 6.74 -2.90 22.55
CA ILE A 116 6.49 -4.23 23.14
C ILE A 116 6.56 -4.16 24.67
N ALA A 117 7.56 -3.46 25.22
CA ALA A 117 7.72 -3.34 26.67
C ALA A 117 6.56 -2.59 27.34
N ALA A 118 6.05 -1.52 26.72
CA ALA A 118 4.91 -0.75 27.23
C ALA A 118 3.61 -1.58 27.23
N ASP A 119 3.41 -2.42 26.21
CA ASP A 119 2.20 -3.21 26.04
C ASP A 119 2.18 -4.45 26.95
N VAL A 120 3.34 -5.10 27.16
CA VAL A 120 3.51 -6.17 28.17
C VAL A 120 3.25 -5.64 29.58
N ALA A 121 3.66 -4.40 29.89
CA ALA A 121 3.42 -3.78 31.20
C ALA A 121 1.93 -3.47 31.46
N LEU A 122 1.15 -3.13 30.42
CA LEU A 122 -0.30 -2.90 30.52
C LEU A 122 -1.12 -4.19 30.65
N THR A 123 -0.58 -5.34 30.20
CA THR A 123 -1.26 -6.64 30.28
C THR A 123 -0.99 -7.36 31.62
N MET A 124 -0.06 -6.86 32.44
CA MET A 124 0.32 -7.43 33.75
C MET A 124 -0.15 -6.61 34.96
N CYS A 125 -0.94 -5.55 34.76
CA CYS A 125 -1.63 -4.77 35.81
C CYS A 125 -3.14 -4.98 35.70
#